data_AF-A0A1Q7GLA8-F1
#
_entry.id   AF-A0A1Q7GLA8-F1
#
_cell.length_a   1.000
_cell.length_b   1.000
_cell.length_c   1.000
_cell.angle_alpha   90.00
_cell.angle_beta   90.00
_cell.angle_gamma   90.00
#
_symmetry.space_group_name_H-M   'P 1'
#
loop_
_entity.id
_entity.type
_entity.pdbx_description
1 polymer ?
#
loop_
_entity_poly.entity_id
_entity_poly.type
_entity_poly.pdbx_seq_one_letter_code
_entity_poly.pdbx_strand_id
1 'polypeptide(L)'
;MLPREISEWLKEHLSYAHVALFLGAGFSTDARNRAGEHLPDARRLAELLWNYLGYSGVYDNADLPTLFQAALNHRKGHVALQEFMQVHLLPTDVPD
;
A
#
# COMPACT_ATOMS: atom_id res chain seq x y z
N MET A 1 -5.20 -20.48 -4.48
CA MET A 1 -4.97 -20.91 -5.89
C MET A 1 -6.30 -20.80 -6.62
N LEU A 2 -6.35 -20.13 -7.78
CA LEU A 2 -7.60 -19.94 -8.53
C LEU A 2 -8.06 -21.28 -9.15
N PRO A 3 -9.39 -21.56 -9.22
CA PRO A 3 -9.92 -22.70 -9.94
C PRO A 3 -9.46 -22.72 -11.41
N ARG A 4 -9.21 -23.91 -11.96
CA ARG A 4 -8.67 -24.08 -13.32
C ARG A 4 -9.53 -23.40 -14.38
N GLU A 5 -10.84 -23.60 -14.34
CA GLU A 5 -11.80 -23.03 -15.29
C GLU A 5 -11.76 -21.49 -15.30
N ILE A 6 -11.66 -20.86 -14.12
CA ILE A 6 -11.55 -19.41 -13.99
C ILE A 6 -10.22 -18.91 -14.57
N SER A 7 -9.12 -19.65 -14.35
CA SER A 7 -7.82 -19.29 -14.92
C SER A 7 -7.79 -19.39 -16.44
N GLU A 8 -8.41 -20.42 -17.03
CA GLU A 8 -8.51 -20.60 -18.48
C GLU A 8 -9.39 -19.50 -19.10
N TRP A 9 -10.55 -19.20 -18.52
CA TRP A 9 -11.43 -18.10 -18.94
C TRP A 9 -10.71 -16.75 -18.94
N LEU A 10 -9.98 -16.42 -17.87
CA LEU A 10 -9.27 -15.15 -17.74
C LEU A 10 -8.15 -15.02 -18.78
N LYS A 11 -7.39 -16.11 -19.03
CA LYS A 11 -6.33 -16.13 -20.06
C LYS A 11 -6.89 -15.87 -21.45
N GLU A 12 -8.00 -16.51 -21.80
CA GLU A 12 -8.67 -16.31 -23.08
C GLU A 12 -9.08 -14.84 -23.25
N HIS A 13 -9.77 -14.26 -22.26
CA HIS A 13 -10.27 -12.88 -22.36
C HIS A 13 -9.15 -11.83 -22.33
N LEU A 14 -8.05 -12.09 -21.60
CA LEU A 14 -6.83 -11.28 -21.67
C LEU A 14 -6.22 -11.30 -23.09
N SER A 15 -6.20 -12.45 -23.77
CA SER A 15 -5.61 -12.58 -25.10
C SER A 15 -6.33 -11.79 -26.19
N TYR A 16 -7.63 -11.56 -26.01
CA TYR A 16 -8.46 -10.76 -26.92
C TYR A 16 -8.60 -9.29 -26.50
N ALA A 17 -7.90 -8.84 -25.45
CA ALA A 17 -8.06 -7.51 -24.88
C ALA A 17 -9.52 -7.16 -24.49
N HIS A 18 -10.32 -8.16 -24.12
CA HIS A 18 -11.72 -8.02 -23.72
C HIS A 18 -11.90 -7.63 -22.25
N VAL A 19 -10.88 -7.05 -21.62
CA VAL A 19 -10.87 -6.78 -20.18
C VAL A 19 -10.40 -5.36 -19.89
N ALA A 20 -10.99 -4.76 -18.86
CA ALA A 20 -10.48 -3.57 -18.22
C ALA A 20 -9.81 -3.97 -16.90
N LEU A 21 -8.53 -3.59 -16.73
CA LEU A 21 -7.80 -3.86 -15.49
C LEU A 21 -8.06 -2.77 -14.48
N PHE A 22 -8.62 -3.15 -13.33
CA PHE A 22 -8.74 -2.29 -12.16
C PHE A 22 -7.66 -2.70 -11.16
N LEU A 23 -6.66 -1.85 -11.00
CA LEU A 23 -5.51 -2.10 -10.13
C LEU A 23 -5.61 -1.23 -8.88
N GLY A 24 -5.33 -1.82 -7.72
CA GLY A 24 -5.18 -1.10 -6.45
C GLY A 24 -3.75 -1.22 -5.93
N ALA A 25 -3.48 -0.63 -4.77
CA ALA A 25 -2.15 -0.68 -4.12
C ALA A 25 -1.61 -2.12 -3.93
N GLY A 26 -2.51 -3.10 -3.79
CA GLY A 26 -2.17 -4.53 -3.73
C GLY A 26 -1.42 -5.05 -4.97
N PHE A 27 -1.56 -4.40 -6.12
CA PHE A 27 -0.83 -4.76 -7.34
C PHE A 27 0.68 -4.47 -7.24
N SER A 28 1.06 -3.55 -6.35
CA SER A 28 2.44 -3.07 -6.20
C SER A 28 3.15 -3.63 -4.97
N THR A 29 2.55 -4.56 -4.22
CA THR A 29 3.11 -5.04 -2.94
C THR A 29 4.46 -5.77 -3.09
N ASP A 30 4.76 -6.32 -4.27
CA ASP A 30 6.04 -6.97 -4.52
C ASP A 30 7.17 -5.97 -4.83
N ALA A 31 6.83 -4.72 -5.17
CA ALA A 31 7.83 -3.67 -5.36
C ALA A 31 8.44 -3.24 -4.02
N ARG A 32 9.71 -2.82 -4.04
CA ARG A 32 10.44 -2.41 -2.85
C ARG A 32 10.51 -0.89 -2.71
N ASN A 33 10.39 -0.40 -1.48
CA ASN A 33 10.54 1.00 -1.12
C ASN A 33 12.01 1.35 -0.84
N ARG A 34 12.28 2.62 -0.48
CA ARG A 34 13.63 3.12 -0.17
C ARG A 34 14.31 2.43 1.02
N ALA A 35 13.55 1.80 1.90
CA ALA A 35 14.07 0.99 3.00
C ALA A 35 14.33 -0.48 2.59
N GLY A 36 14.09 -0.84 1.33
CA GLY A 36 14.19 -2.22 0.85
C GLY A 36 13.02 -3.12 1.27
N GLU A 37 11.99 -2.56 1.90
CA GLU A 37 10.79 -3.27 2.32
C GLU A 37 9.75 -3.27 1.19
N HIS A 38 8.82 -4.22 1.23
CA HIS A 38 7.67 -4.26 0.32
C HIS A 38 6.82 -2.98 0.46
N LEU A 39 6.32 -2.44 -0.66
CA LEU A 39 5.38 -1.34 -0.63
C LEU A 39 4.15 -1.74 0.19
N PRO A 40 3.69 -0.89 1.13
CA PRO A 40 2.57 -1.23 1.98
C PRO A 40 1.26 -1.15 1.18
N ASP A 41 0.38 -2.12 1.42
CA ASP A 41 -1.03 -1.94 1.11
C ASP A 41 -1.69 -0.99 2.12
N ALA A 42 -3.00 -0.73 1.97
CA ALA A 42 -3.72 0.20 2.83
C ALA A 42 -3.68 -0.21 4.32
N ARG A 43 -3.76 -1.52 4.61
CA ARG A 43 -3.72 -2.03 5.99
C ARG A 43 -2.33 -1.84 6.58
N ARG A 44 -1.28 -2.20 5.83
CA ARG A 44 0.10 -2.06 6.30
C ARG A 44 0.48 -0.60 6.50
N LEU A 45 0.00 0.30 5.64
CA LEU A 45 0.22 1.74 5.81
C LEU A 45 -0.46 2.27 7.08
N ALA A 46 -1.65 1.77 7.41
CA ALA A 46 -2.33 2.10 8.66
C ALA A 46 -1.51 1.65 9.88
N GLU A 47 -0.99 0.42 9.89
CA GLU A 47 -0.08 -0.07 10.95
C GLU A 47 1.18 0.81 11.09
N LEU A 48 1.78 1.23 9.98
CA LEU A 48 2.95 2.11 9.97
C LEU A 48 2.61 3.50 10.55
N LEU A 49 1.47 4.07 10.18
CA LEU A 49 1.01 5.36 10.72
C LEU A 49 0.66 5.29 12.21
N TRP A 50 0.05 4.19 12.67
CA TRP A 50 -0.19 3.93 14.09
C TRP A 50 1.11 4.03 14.91
N ASN A 51 2.16 3.34 14.43
CA ASN A 51 3.48 3.38 15.04
C ASN A 51 4.12 4.77 14.95
N TYR A 52 3.99 5.45 13.80
CA TYR A 52 4.50 6.81 13.61
C TYR A 52 3.88 7.82 14.58
N LEU A 53 2.58 7.69 14.85
CA LEU A 53 1.82 8.51 15.81
C LEU A 53 2.17 8.21 17.26
N GLY A 54 2.85 7.08 17.52
CA GLY A 54 3.28 6.68 18.86
C GLY A 54 2.13 6.18 19.73
N TYR A 55 1.04 5.68 19.12
CA TYR A 55 -0.01 5.01 19.87
C TYR A 55 0.53 3.75 20.52
N SER A 56 0.21 3.57 21.80
CA SER A 56 0.65 2.42 22.58
C SER A 56 -0.19 1.18 22.28
N GLY A 57 0.45 0.02 22.25
CA GLY A 57 -0.23 -1.27 22.11
C GLY A 57 -0.35 -1.74 20.66
N VAL A 58 -1.09 -2.83 20.48
CA VAL A 58 -1.32 -3.44 19.17
C VAL A 58 -2.25 -2.54 18.35
N TYR A 59 -1.97 -2.43 17.06
CA TYR A 59 -2.85 -1.74 16.12
C TYR A 59 -4.29 -2.28 16.21
N ASP A 60 -5.25 -1.37 16.40
CA ASP A 60 -6.64 -1.68 16.73
C ASP A 60 -7.58 -1.79 15.52
N ASN A 61 -7.03 -1.74 14.30
CA ASN A 61 -7.77 -1.63 13.05
C ASN A 61 -8.42 -0.26 12.79
N ALA A 62 -7.95 0.81 13.42
CA ALA A 62 -8.29 2.18 13.02
C ALA A 62 -8.05 2.38 11.53
N ASP A 63 -9.03 2.95 10.83
CA ASP A 63 -8.94 3.09 9.38
C ASP A 63 -7.82 4.03 8.95
N LEU A 64 -7.30 3.79 7.73
CA LEU A 64 -6.22 4.59 7.16
C LEU A 64 -6.55 6.09 7.07
N PRO A 65 -7.77 6.51 6.64
CA PRO A 65 -8.13 7.93 6.61
C PRO A 65 -8.04 8.61 7.98
N THR A 66 -8.51 7.97 9.05
CA THR A 66 -8.45 8.50 10.42
C THR A 66 -7.01 8.68 10.87
N LEU A 67 -6.16 7.66 10.65
CA LEU A 67 -4.76 7.73 11.03
C LEU A 67 -3.99 8.78 10.23
N PHE A 68 -4.28 8.91 8.94
CA PHE A 68 -3.68 9.94 8.10
C PHE A 68 -4.10 11.35 8.56
N GLN A 69 -5.38 11.54 8.88
CA GLN A 69 -5.88 12.79 9.44
C GLN A 69 -5.23 13.13 10.79
N ALA A 70 -5.02 12.14 11.65
CA ALA A 70 -4.27 12.32 12.90
C ALA A 70 -2.81 12.70 12.62
N ALA A 71 -2.18 12.09 11.61
CA ALA A 71 -0.80 12.38 11.22
C ALA A 71 -0.62 13.82 10.69
N LEU A 72 -1.60 14.35 9.94
CA LEU A 72 -1.61 15.75 9.49
C LEU A 72 -1.60 16.75 10.65
N ASN A 73 -2.24 16.42 11.76
CA ASN A 73 -2.34 17.26 12.95
C ASN A 73 -1.29 16.93 14.02
N HIS A 74 -0.35 16.03 13.73
CA HIS A 74 0.62 15.55 14.70
C HIS A 74 1.74 16.58 14.95
N ARG A 75 2.24 16.64 16.19
CA ARG A 75 3.28 17.58 16.62
C ARG A 75 4.61 17.52 15.84
N LYS A 76 4.86 16.41 15.13
CA LYS A 76 6.04 16.25 14.25
C LYS A 76 5.98 17.13 13.00
N GLY A 77 4.78 17.61 12.63
CA GLY A 77 4.58 18.52 11.49
C GLY A 77 4.57 17.83 10.12
N HIS A 78 4.22 18.60 9.10
CA HIS A 78 3.99 18.12 7.73
C HIS A 78 5.27 17.63 7.04
N VAL A 79 6.42 18.25 7.32
CA VAL A 79 7.71 17.86 6.73
C VAL A 79 8.09 16.44 7.16
N ALA A 80 8.03 16.14 8.46
CA ALA A 80 8.32 14.80 8.98
C ALA A 80 7.34 13.74 8.45
N LEU A 81 6.06 14.10 8.29
CA LEU A 81 5.08 13.21 7.66
C LEU A 81 5.43 12.95 6.19
N GLN A 82 5.80 13.99 5.43
CA GLN A 82 6.20 13.83 4.04
C GLN A 82 7.43 12.92 3.91
N GLU A 83 8.46 13.11 4.73
CA GLU A 83 9.64 12.25 4.76
C GLU A 83 9.28 10.79 5.08
N PHE A 84 8.44 10.59 6.10
CA PHE A 84 7.91 9.27 6.44
C PHE A 84 7.22 8.60 5.25
N MET A 85 6.32 9.33 4.57
CA MET A 85 5.61 8.81 3.40
C MET A 85 6.58 8.49 2.25
N GLN A 86 7.61 9.32 2.03
CA GLN A 86 8.61 9.08 0.99
C GLN A 86 9.45 7.83 1.25
N VAL A 87 9.81 7.55 2.50
CA VAL A 87 10.56 6.34 2.86
C VAL A 87 9.73 5.07 2.59
N HIS A 88 8.44 5.10 2.92
CA HIS A 88 7.59 3.90 2.88
C HIS A 88 6.85 3.68 1.56
N LEU A 89 6.55 4.73 0.79
CA LEU A 89 5.70 4.65 -0.42
C LEU A 89 6.43 4.86 -1.74
N LEU A 90 7.66 5.40 -1.75
CA LEU A 90 8.38 5.57 -3.01
C LEU A 90 9.12 4.29 -3.37
N PRO A 91 8.82 3.69 -4.54
CA PRO A 91 9.57 2.54 -5.02
C PRO A 91 11.02 2.92 -5.34
N THR A 92 11.95 1.99 -5.14
CA THR A 92 13.35 2.14 -5.57
C THR A 92 13.56 1.69 -7.01
N ASP A 93 12.78 0.71 -7.45
CA ASP A 93 12.86 0.15 -8.79
C ASP A 93 11.49 0.22 -9.45
N VAL A 94 11.44 0.87 -10.62
CA VAL A 94 10.29 0.83 -11.52
C VAL A 94 10.80 0.16 -12.79
N PRO A 95 10.23 -0.98 -13.23
CA PRO A 95 10.59 -1.59 -14.50
C PRO A 95 10.39 -0.59 -15.65
N ASP A 96 11.34 -0.55 -16.58
CA ASP A 96 11.23 0.24 -17.83
C ASP A 96 9.99 -0.14 -18.66
#